data_AF-A0A7C3P4X8-F1
#
_entry.id   AF-A0A7C3P4X8-F1
#
_cell.length_a   1.000
_cell.length_b   1.000
_cell.length_c   1.000
_cell.angle_alpha   90.00
_cell.angle_beta   90.00
_cell.angle_gamma   90.00
#
_symmetry.space_group_name_H-M   'P 1'
#
loop_
_entity.id
_entity.type
_entity.pdbx_description
1 polymer ?
#
loop_
_entity_poly.entity_id
_entity_poly.type
_entity_poly.pdbx_seq_one_letter_code
_entity_poly.pdbx_strand_id
1 'polypeptide(L)'
;MKVIILVCLTIGCLFLAPYETSADEVFFDLQVLTQAGKTYGGVQDPEYISYDQALRDYMVKRIKQKFGVELDPKKYSGFDLLEIESFFDCKKSDEPFDLFLKMFPRQR
;
A
#
# COMPACT_ATOMS: atom_id res chain seq x y z
N MET A 1 46.67 -21.09 -8.91
CA MET A 1 45.66 -20.77 -9.96
C MET A 1 44.27 -21.34 -9.66
N LYS A 2 44.10 -22.52 -9.07
CA LYS A 2 42.77 -23.09 -8.76
C LYS A 2 41.93 -22.29 -7.74
N VAL A 3 42.58 -21.63 -6.77
CA VAL A 3 41.89 -20.86 -5.71
C VAL A 3 41.31 -19.54 -6.21
N ILE A 4 41.99 -18.88 -7.16
CA ILE A 4 41.57 -17.58 -7.71
C ILE A 4 40.30 -17.74 -8.56
N ILE A 5 40.18 -18.85 -9.29
CA ILE A 5 39.00 -19.16 -10.11
C ILE A 5 37.77 -19.41 -9.22
N LEU A 6 37.95 -20.04 -8.06
CA LEU A 6 36.88 -20.32 -7.10
C LEU A 6 36.31 -19.03 -6.46
N VAL A 7 37.17 -18.05 -6.20
CA VAL A 7 36.79 -16.75 -5.62
C VAL A 7 36.03 -15.90 -6.65
N CYS A 8 36.43 -15.91 -7.91
CA CYS A 8 35.68 -15.19 -8.97
C CYS A 8 34.28 -15.81 -9.21
N LEU A 9 34.15 -17.14 -9.10
CA LEU A 9 32.86 -17.81 -9.32
C LEU A 9 31.83 -17.49 -8.22
N THR A 10 32.28 -17.35 -6.97
CA THR A 10 31.41 -17.09 -5.82
C THR A 10 30.98 -15.62 -5.74
N ILE A 11 31.85 -14.70 -6.13
CA ILE A 11 31.52 -13.27 -6.21
C ILE A 11 30.54 -13.00 -7.37
N GLY A 12 30.70 -13.68 -8.51
CA GLY A 12 29.78 -13.55 -9.65
C GLY A 12 28.34 -14.00 -9.35
N CYS A 13 28.16 -15.01 -8.49
CA CYS A 13 26.82 -15.48 -8.11
C CYS A 13 26.08 -14.55 -7.14
N LEU A 14 26.77 -13.73 -6.35
CA LEU A 14 26.13 -12.80 -5.41
C LEU A 14 25.55 -11.54 -6.08
N PHE A 15 26.05 -11.17 -7.26
CA PHE A 15 25.56 -10.00 -8.01
C PHE A 15 24.47 -10.32 -9.04
N LEU A 16 24.11 -11.60 -9.20
CA LEU A 16 23.06 -12.06 -10.10
C LEU A 16 21.79 -12.51 -9.37
N ALA A 17 21.62 -12.15 -8.09
CA ALA A 17 20.29 -12.20 -7.51
C ALA A 17 19.46 -11.14 -8.27
N PRO A 18 18.48 -11.54 -9.11
CA PRO A 18 17.53 -10.56 -9.60
C PRO A 18 16.90 -9.95 -8.35
N TYR A 19 16.97 -8.62 -8.24
CA TYR A 19 16.03 -7.96 -7.36
C TYR A 19 14.65 -8.29 -7.95
N GLU A 20 13.92 -9.19 -7.30
CA GLU A 20 12.50 -9.36 -7.62
C GLU A 20 11.82 -8.08 -7.14
N THR A 21 11.82 -7.04 -7.95
CA THR A 21 10.62 -6.20 -7.99
C THR A 21 9.56 -7.06 -8.63
N SER A 22 8.83 -7.78 -7.78
CA SER A 22 7.48 -8.20 -8.12
C SER A 22 6.71 -6.93 -8.46
N ALA A 23 6.65 -6.61 -9.75
CA ALA A 23 5.66 -5.70 -10.31
C ALA A 23 4.28 -6.37 -10.40
N ASP A 24 4.17 -7.63 -9.92
CA ASP A 24 3.06 -8.52 -10.23
C ASP A 24 1.83 -8.34 -9.31
N GLU A 25 1.90 -7.47 -8.30
CA GLU A 25 0.74 -7.26 -7.40
C GLU A 25 0.45 -5.79 -7.08
N VAL A 26 0.60 -4.86 -8.03
CA VAL A 26 -0.19 -3.63 -7.95
C VAL A 26 -1.58 -3.90 -8.53
N PHE A 27 -2.31 -4.79 -7.85
CA PHE A 27 -3.72 -5.04 -8.15
C PHE A 27 -4.51 -3.82 -7.67
N PHE A 28 -4.63 -2.79 -8.52
CA PHE A 28 -5.67 -1.80 -8.31
C PHE A 28 -7.01 -2.46 -8.61
N ASP A 29 -7.97 -2.33 -7.70
CA ASP A 29 -9.33 -2.74 -7.98
C ASP A 29 -9.81 -2.06 -9.27
N LEU A 30 -10.47 -2.81 -10.14
CA LEU A 30 -10.93 -2.32 -11.45
C LEU A 30 -11.80 -1.07 -11.29
N GLN A 31 -12.59 -0.98 -10.21
CA GLN A 31 -13.43 0.18 -9.94
C GLN A 31 -12.59 1.43 -9.69
N VAL A 32 -11.48 1.32 -8.95
CA VAL A 32 -10.56 2.44 -8.74
C VAL A 32 -9.84 2.80 -10.04
N LEU A 33 -9.45 1.80 -10.83
CA LEU A 33 -8.74 2.01 -12.10
C LEU A 33 -9.59 2.77 -13.13
N THR A 34 -10.90 2.51 -13.19
CA THR A 34 -11.82 3.25 -14.10
C THR A 34 -11.91 4.75 -13.80
N GLN A 35 -11.41 5.18 -12.64
CA GLN A 35 -11.40 6.57 -12.19
C GLN A 35 -10.06 7.27 -12.46
N ALA A 36 -9.06 6.56 -13.00
CA ALA A 36 -7.75 7.11 -13.28
C ALA A 36 -7.79 8.23 -14.33
N GLY A 37 -7.09 9.34 -14.06
CA GLY A 37 -6.99 10.49 -14.97
C GLY A 37 -8.21 11.41 -14.97
N LYS A 38 -9.25 11.10 -14.20
CA LYS A 38 -10.39 12.00 -14.01
C LYS A 38 -10.06 13.16 -13.08
N THR A 39 -10.70 14.29 -13.33
CA THR A 39 -10.73 15.44 -12.43
C THR A 39 -12.14 15.59 -11.88
N TYR A 40 -12.25 16.03 -10.63
CA TYR A 40 -13.53 16.18 -9.94
C TYR A 40 -13.75 17.63 -9.52
N GLY A 41 -15.02 18.04 -9.47
CA GLY A 41 -15.42 19.38 -9.03
C GLY A 41 -15.23 19.64 -7.53
N GLY A 42 -14.90 18.62 -6.74
CA GLY A 42 -14.64 18.70 -5.31
C GLY A 42 -15.30 17.57 -4.54
N VAL A 43 -15.29 17.64 -3.21
CA VAL A 43 -15.78 16.56 -2.33
C VAL A 43 -17.29 16.31 -2.40
N GLN A 44 -18.06 17.25 -2.94
CA GLN A 44 -19.50 17.14 -3.12
C GLN A 44 -19.87 16.57 -4.50
N ASP A 45 -18.88 16.36 -5.38
CA ASP A 45 -19.09 15.80 -6.70
C ASP A 45 -19.54 14.32 -6.58
N PRO A 46 -20.70 13.93 -7.19
CA PRO A 46 -21.18 12.55 -7.14
C PRO A 46 -20.18 11.53 -7.68
N GLU A 47 -19.39 11.89 -8.70
CA GLU A 47 -18.35 11.01 -9.23
C GLU A 47 -17.18 10.88 -8.24
N TYR A 48 -16.81 11.97 -7.57
CA TYR A 48 -15.80 11.92 -6.51
C TYR A 48 -16.26 11.05 -5.33
N ILE A 49 -17.52 11.18 -4.92
CA ILE A 49 -18.08 10.36 -3.83
C ILE A 49 -18.01 8.87 -4.19
N SER A 50 -18.32 8.54 -5.44
CA SER A 50 -18.23 7.16 -5.94
C SER A 50 -16.79 6.66 -6.00
N TYR A 51 -15.87 7.50 -6.46
CA TYR A 51 -14.43 7.21 -6.46
C TYR A 51 -13.89 7.00 -5.04
N ASP A 52 -14.19 7.91 -4.11
CA ASP A 52 -13.71 7.83 -2.73
C ASP A 52 -14.27 6.57 -2.04
N GLN A 53 -15.53 6.22 -2.27
CA GLN A 53 -16.09 4.95 -1.78
C GLN A 53 -15.32 3.74 -2.31
N ALA A 54 -15.10 3.66 -3.63
CA ALA A 54 -14.35 2.55 -4.24
C ALA A 54 -12.91 2.48 -3.71
N LEU A 55 -12.27 3.64 -3.52
CA LEU A 55 -10.93 3.73 -2.94
C LEU A 55 -10.91 3.22 -1.50
N ARG A 56 -11.88 3.62 -0.66
CA ARG A 56 -11.96 3.16 0.74
C ARG A 56 -12.13 1.65 0.84
N ASP A 57 -13.03 1.07 0.05
CA ASP A 57 -13.28 -0.37 0.04
C ASP A 57 -12.03 -1.15 -0.40
N TYR A 58 -11.36 -0.66 -1.45
CA TYR A 58 -10.09 -1.23 -1.91
C TYR A 58 -9.01 -1.18 -0.84
N MET A 59 -8.81 -0.01 -0.22
CA MET A 59 -7.73 0.21 0.73
C MET A 59 -7.92 -0.60 2.03
N VAL A 60 -9.14 -0.68 2.56
CA VAL A 60 -9.41 -1.52 3.74
C VAL A 60 -9.09 -2.99 3.46
N LYS A 61 -9.48 -3.51 2.29
CA LYS A 61 -9.18 -4.89 1.88
C LYS A 61 -7.67 -5.10 1.80
N ARG A 62 -6.95 -4.18 1.14
CA ARG A 62 -5.50 -4.24 0.96
C ARG A 62 -4.74 -4.17 2.29
N ILE A 63 -5.13 -3.25 3.19
CA ILE A 63 -4.52 -3.13 4.53
C ILE A 63 -4.74 -4.41 5.35
N LYS A 64 -5.94 -4.98 5.31
CA LYS A 64 -6.22 -6.26 5.97
C LYS A 64 -5.35 -7.39 5.41
N GLN A 65 -5.19 -7.46 4.09
CA GLN A 65 -4.36 -8.48 3.44
C GLN A 65 -2.87 -8.33 3.80
N LYS A 66 -2.36 -7.10 3.81
CA LYS A 66 -0.92 -6.82 4.00
C LYS A 66 -0.49 -6.82 5.47
N PHE A 67 -1.33 -6.30 6.37
CA PHE A 67 -0.98 -6.09 7.78
C PHE A 67 -1.85 -6.85 8.77
N GLY A 68 -2.92 -7.50 8.32
CA GLY A 68 -3.87 -8.18 9.21
C GLY A 68 -4.75 -7.24 10.02
N VAL A 69 -4.77 -5.94 9.72
CA VAL A 69 -5.53 -4.92 10.45
C VAL A 69 -6.89 -4.70 9.78
N GLU A 70 -7.96 -4.85 10.55
CA GLU A 70 -9.32 -4.60 10.08
C GLU A 70 -9.73 -3.15 10.38
N LEU A 71 -10.13 -2.43 9.33
CA LEU A 71 -10.56 -1.04 9.39
C LEU A 71 -11.98 -0.89 8.86
N ASP A 72 -12.73 0.08 9.38
CA ASP A 72 -14.07 0.42 8.85
C ASP A 72 -13.93 1.47 7.74
N PRO A 73 -14.33 1.17 6.49
CA PRO A 73 -14.25 2.11 5.37
C PRO A 73 -15.14 3.35 5.56
N LYS A 74 -16.07 3.37 6.52
CA LYS A 74 -16.89 4.56 6.82
C LYS A 74 -16.22 5.53 7.79
N LYS A 75 -15.19 5.07 8.51
CA LYS A 75 -14.54 5.85 9.57
C LYS A 75 -13.44 6.78 9.05
N TYR A 76 -12.91 6.46 7.88
CA TYR A 76 -11.72 7.07 7.28
C TYR A 76 -12.05 7.50 5.86
N SER A 77 -11.51 8.63 5.41
CA SER A 77 -11.51 8.97 3.98
C SER A 77 -10.58 8.04 3.19
N GLY A 78 -10.68 8.03 1.86
CA GLY A 78 -9.72 7.32 1.02
C GLY A 78 -8.28 7.80 1.24
N PHE A 79 -8.09 9.11 1.47
CA PHE A 79 -6.78 9.69 1.79
C PHE A 79 -6.24 9.25 3.14
N ASP A 80 -7.08 9.22 4.18
CA ASP A 80 -6.68 8.72 5.50
C ASP A 80 -6.16 7.28 5.38
N LEU A 81 -6.83 6.43 4.59
CA LEU A 81 -6.41 5.03 4.40
C LEU A 81 -5.10 4.89 3.63
N LEU A 82 -4.86 5.73 2.62
CA LEU A 82 -3.56 5.79 1.91
C LEU A 82 -2.42 6.19 2.85
N GLU A 83 -2.69 7.17 3.72
CA GLU A 83 -1.72 7.61 4.72
C GLU A 83 -1.49 6.53 5.79
N ILE A 84 -2.54 5.86 6.28
CA ILE A 84 -2.44 4.72 7.19
C ILE A 84 -1.58 3.60 6.61
N GLU A 85 -1.80 3.21 5.34
CA GLU A 85 -0.96 2.19 4.69
C GLU A 85 0.51 2.63 4.67
N SER A 86 0.77 3.88 4.28
CA SER A 86 2.13 4.43 4.20
C SER A 86 2.81 4.44 5.57
N PHE A 87 2.08 4.75 6.64
CA PHE A 87 2.59 4.65 8.01
C PHE A 87 2.86 3.21 8.42
N PHE A 88 1.98 2.28 8.07
CA PHE A 88 2.16 0.87 8.41
C PHE A 88 3.38 0.27 7.69
N ASP A 89 3.70 0.75 6.50
CA ASP A 89 4.94 0.39 5.79
C ASP A 89 6.20 0.94 6.48
N CYS A 90 6.10 2.08 7.15
CA CYS A 90 7.25 2.78 7.75
C CYS A 90 7.44 2.54 9.25
N LYS A 91 6.43 2.00 9.94
CA LYS A 91 6.50 1.82 11.40
C LYS A 91 7.60 0.82 11.79
N LYS A 92 8.13 0.94 13.00
CA LYS A 92 9.03 -0.10 13.54
C LYS A 92 8.23 -1.36 13.88
N SER A 93 8.88 -2.52 13.87
CA SER A 93 8.20 -3.81 14.05
C SER A 93 7.51 -3.94 15.41
N ASP A 94 8.06 -3.31 16.44
CA ASP A 94 7.60 -3.34 17.83
C ASP A 94 6.47 -2.33 18.16
N GLU A 95 6.23 -1.35 17.30
CA GLU A 95 5.20 -0.34 17.55
C GLU A 95 3.80 -0.89 17.22
N PRO A 96 2.81 -0.76 18.13
CA PRO A 96 1.46 -1.25 17.89
C PRO A 96 0.71 -0.36 16.90
N PHE A 97 -0.03 -0.96 15.97
CA PHE A 97 -0.85 -0.25 14.99
C PHE A 97 -1.88 0.71 15.62
N ASP A 98 -2.46 0.32 16.76
CA ASP A 98 -3.48 1.10 17.48
C ASP A 98 -2.99 2.49 17.92
N LEU A 99 -1.69 2.65 18.14
CA LEU A 99 -1.13 3.96 18.51
C LEU A 99 -1.24 4.93 17.33
N PHE A 100 -0.94 4.45 16.11
CA PHE A 100 -1.00 5.25 14.90
C PHE A 100 -2.44 5.58 14.50
N LEU A 101 -3.36 4.61 14.64
CA LEU A 101 -4.77 4.80 14.31
C LEU A 101 -5.46 5.88 15.16
N LYS A 102 -4.87 6.28 16.30
CA LYS A 102 -5.36 7.41 17.12
C LYS A 102 -5.05 8.78 16.52
N MET A 103 -4.09 8.86 15.60
CA MET A 103 -3.71 10.12 14.94
C MET A 103 -4.74 10.53 13.88
N PHE A 104 -5.53 9.58 13.37
CA PHE A 104 -6.56 9.84 12.38
C PHE A 104 -7.89 10.19 13.08
N PRO A 105 -8.38 11.44 12.94
CA PRO A 105 -9.64 11.83 13.54
C PRO A 105 -10.77 11.01 12.94
N ARG A 106 -11.65 10.43 13.78
CA ARG A 106 -12.82 9.72 13.29
C ARG A 106 -13.74 10.72 12.60
N GLN A 107 -14.10 10.49 11.35
CA GLN A 107 -15.21 11.24 10.74
C GLN A 107 -16.48 10.97 11.57
N ARG A 108 -17.17 12.05 11.97
CA ARG A 108 -18.40 12.00 12.78
C ARG A 108 -19.60 11.60 11.95
#